data_AF-A0AA42JDB9-F1
#
_entry.id   AF-A0AA42JDB9-F1
#
_cell.length_a   1.000
_cell.length_b   1.000
_cell.length_c   1.000
_cell.angle_alpha   90.00
_cell.angle_beta   90.00
_cell.angle_gamma   90.00
#
_symmetry.space_group_name_H-M   'P 1'
#
loop_
_entity.id
_entity.type
_entity.pdbx_description
1 polymer ?
#
loop_
_entity_poly.entity_id
_entity_poly.type
_entity_poly.pdbx_seq_one_letter_code
_entity_poly.pdbx_strand_id
1 'polypeptide(L)'
;MSGTIATLDEVEDFCWGLTFFGTGGGGRIEAGRDLLAPLVAAGETIALTDPATLPDDTLVCWAVIVGGKDPDEPPPADELAQHGLVAEAFPAIVPRLAAAVRALESHTGTTVGALVSLELSSAATAATIATARLLGIGVLDGDVVGRAIPELPLTKLELLGRRATPVVMIDRWGDRLVVDAAVGTPMVDRIGRMISRAAYGRGIATVGHLMRLGE
;
A
#
# COMPACT_ATOMS: atom_id res chain seq x y z
N MET A 1 11.52 -20.43 -8.59
CA MET A 1 12.50 -19.79 -7.69
C MET A 1 11.93 -18.43 -7.38
N SER A 2 11.60 -18.17 -6.12
CA SER A 2 11.16 -16.85 -5.70
C SER A 2 12.32 -15.87 -5.73
N GLY A 3 12.10 -14.63 -6.19
CA GLY A 3 13.13 -13.59 -6.24
C GLY A 3 13.62 -13.19 -4.84
N THR A 4 14.94 -13.03 -4.68
CA THR A 4 15.57 -12.49 -3.47
C THR A 4 16.36 -11.23 -3.80
N ILE A 5 16.40 -10.28 -2.86
CA ILE A 5 17.16 -9.03 -2.96
C ILE A 5 18.01 -8.92 -1.68
N ALA A 6 19.32 -8.94 -1.81
CA ALA A 6 20.29 -9.05 -0.70
C ALA A 6 21.47 -8.07 -0.81
N THR A 7 21.56 -7.27 -1.89
CA THR A 7 22.58 -6.23 -2.05
C THR A 7 21.97 -4.88 -2.44
N LEU A 8 22.72 -3.79 -2.23
CA LEU A 8 22.29 -2.44 -2.64
C LEU A 8 22.14 -2.32 -4.17
N ASP A 9 22.99 -3.03 -4.92
CA ASP A 9 22.90 -3.08 -6.39
C ASP A 9 21.61 -3.80 -6.83
N GLU A 10 21.23 -4.90 -6.16
CA GLU A 10 19.95 -5.57 -6.44
C GLU A 10 18.75 -4.71 -6.04
N VAL A 11 18.85 -3.90 -4.98
CA VAL A 11 17.80 -2.91 -4.66
C VAL A 11 17.67 -1.88 -5.77
N GLU A 12 18.79 -1.40 -6.30
CA GLU A 12 18.84 -0.45 -7.40
C GLU A 12 18.19 -1.03 -8.68
N ASP A 13 18.62 -2.23 -9.07
CA ASP A 13 18.08 -2.96 -10.23
C ASP A 13 16.58 -3.24 -10.06
N PHE A 14 16.16 -3.67 -8.87
CA PHE A 14 14.75 -3.92 -8.58
C PHE A 14 13.91 -2.64 -8.70
N CYS A 15 14.37 -1.53 -8.12
CA CYS A 15 13.68 -0.25 -8.17
C CYS A 15 13.59 0.29 -9.61
N TRP A 16 14.65 0.12 -10.42
CA TRP A 16 14.64 0.50 -11.83
C TRP A 16 13.71 -0.38 -12.66
N GLY A 17 13.73 -1.69 -12.46
CA GLY A 17 12.82 -2.63 -13.11
C GLY A 17 11.37 -2.25 -12.83
N LEU A 18 11.02 -2.02 -11.56
CA LEU A 18 9.69 -1.55 -11.17
C LEU A 18 9.32 -0.21 -11.81
N THR A 19 10.26 0.73 -11.90
CA THR A 19 10.02 2.03 -12.55
C THR A 19 9.75 1.88 -14.04
N PHE A 20 10.49 1.00 -14.72
CA PHE A 20 10.29 0.69 -16.14
C PHE A 20 8.90 0.06 -16.38
N PHE A 21 8.54 -0.96 -15.59
CA PHE A 21 7.22 -1.61 -15.69
C PHE A 21 6.07 -0.74 -15.16
N GLY A 22 6.37 0.28 -14.36
CA GLY A 22 5.39 1.26 -13.89
C GLY A 22 4.85 2.19 -14.98
N THR A 23 5.40 2.16 -16.20
CA THR A 23 4.89 2.92 -17.37
C THR A 23 4.75 4.43 -17.13
N GLY A 24 5.65 5.01 -16.31
CA GLY A 24 5.70 6.45 -16.02
C GLY A 24 4.90 6.91 -14.79
N GLY A 25 4.20 6.00 -14.10
CA GLY A 25 3.47 6.29 -12.86
C GLY A 25 4.10 5.66 -11.60
N GLY A 26 3.36 5.71 -10.49
CA GLY A 26 3.66 4.92 -9.29
C GLY A 26 4.77 5.46 -8.37
N GLY A 27 5.09 6.75 -8.50
CA GLY A 27 6.02 7.44 -7.60
C GLY A 27 7.47 7.42 -8.06
N ARG A 28 8.32 8.13 -7.32
CA ARG A 28 9.73 8.32 -7.68
C ARG A 28 10.55 7.11 -7.28
N ILE A 29 11.61 6.83 -8.06
CA ILE A 29 12.50 5.71 -7.77
C ILE A 29 13.16 5.81 -6.41
N GLU A 30 13.50 7.02 -5.96
CA GLU A 30 14.14 7.26 -4.65
C GLU A 30 13.26 6.78 -3.49
N ALA A 31 11.93 6.91 -3.61
CA ALA A 31 11.03 6.47 -2.55
C ALA A 31 11.12 4.95 -2.30
N GLY A 32 11.37 4.14 -3.34
CA GLY A 32 11.59 2.70 -3.16
C GLY A 32 12.94 2.40 -2.54
N ARG A 33 14.00 3.09 -2.99
CA ARG A 33 15.36 2.95 -2.43
C ARG A 33 15.40 3.27 -0.95
N ASP A 34 14.78 4.39 -0.55
CA ASP A 34 14.74 4.87 0.83
C ASP A 34 14.06 3.86 1.77
N LEU A 35 13.18 3.00 1.24
CA LEU A 35 12.48 1.96 1.99
C LEU A 35 13.21 0.62 2.02
N LEU A 36 13.87 0.21 0.93
CA LEU A 36 14.48 -1.12 0.80
C LEU A 36 15.97 -1.15 1.13
N ALA A 37 16.73 -0.11 0.76
CA ALA A 37 18.17 -0.06 0.99
C ALA A 37 18.55 -0.20 2.47
N PRO A 38 17.84 0.40 3.45
CA PRO A 38 18.15 0.21 4.87
C PRO A 38 18.01 -1.25 5.33
N LEU A 39 17.04 -1.99 4.80
CA LEU A 39 16.83 -3.41 5.14
C LEU A 39 18.06 -4.22 4.72
N VAL A 40 18.46 -4.06 3.46
CA VAL A 40 19.60 -4.80 2.89
C VAL A 40 20.93 -4.36 3.49
N ALA A 41 21.12 -3.07 3.75
CA ALA A 41 22.30 -2.55 4.43
C ALA A 41 22.45 -3.07 5.87
N ALA A 42 21.35 -3.43 6.53
CA ALA A 42 21.34 -4.11 7.82
C ALA A 42 21.67 -5.62 7.73
N GLY A 43 21.98 -6.13 6.53
CA GLY A 43 22.29 -7.54 6.29
C GLY A 43 21.04 -8.42 6.08
N GLU A 44 19.87 -7.82 5.88
CA GLU A 44 18.66 -8.57 5.61
C GLU A 44 18.57 -9.00 4.14
N THR A 45 17.94 -10.14 3.90
CA THR A 45 17.52 -10.58 2.57
C THR A 45 16.02 -10.38 2.44
N ILE A 46 15.60 -9.59 1.45
CA ILE A 46 14.19 -9.47 1.08
C ILE A 46 13.86 -10.66 0.20
N ALA A 47 12.93 -11.52 0.64
CA ALA A 47 12.43 -12.64 -0.12
C ALA A 47 11.00 -12.39 -0.55
N LEU A 48 10.73 -12.46 -1.85
CA LEU A 48 9.36 -12.49 -2.36
C LEU A 48 8.81 -13.90 -2.16
N THR A 49 7.50 -14.01 -1.94
CA THR A 49 6.82 -15.28 -1.67
C THR A 49 6.16 -15.76 -2.95
N ASP A 50 6.57 -16.91 -3.47
CA ASP A 50 5.88 -17.55 -4.58
C ASP A 50 4.46 -17.95 -4.13
N PRO A 51 3.39 -17.40 -4.74
CA PRO A 51 2.01 -17.73 -4.38
C PRO A 51 1.73 -19.23 -4.36
N ALA A 52 2.37 -20.01 -5.23
CA ALA A 52 2.16 -21.46 -5.31
C ALA A 52 2.70 -22.23 -4.09
N THR A 53 3.46 -21.57 -3.21
CA THR A 53 4.01 -22.18 -1.99
C THR A 53 3.13 -21.95 -0.75
N LEU A 54 2.11 -21.09 -0.85
CA LEU A 54 1.18 -20.81 0.22
C LEU A 54 -0.10 -21.67 0.09
N PRO A 55 -0.76 -22.01 1.21
CA PRO A 55 -2.09 -22.62 1.17
C PRO A 55 -3.11 -21.74 0.44
N ASP A 56 -3.99 -22.35 -0.36
CA ASP A 56 -5.05 -21.65 -1.11
C ASP A 56 -5.98 -20.82 -0.21
N ASP A 57 -6.12 -21.20 1.06
CA ASP A 57 -6.97 -20.53 2.03
C ASP A 57 -6.29 -19.37 2.76
N THR A 58 -5.01 -19.09 2.46
CA THR A 58 -4.26 -17.94 2.96
C THR A 58 -4.96 -16.65 2.56
N LEU A 59 -5.27 -15.80 3.55
CA LEU A 59 -5.85 -14.50 3.29
C LEU A 59 -4.78 -13.49 2.86
N VAL A 60 -5.05 -12.83 1.74
CA VAL A 60 -4.17 -11.83 1.15
C VAL A 60 -4.93 -10.53 0.88
N CYS A 61 -4.23 -9.41 0.92
CA CYS A 61 -4.75 -8.11 0.52
C CYS A 61 -3.62 -7.25 -0.03
N TRP A 62 -3.97 -6.16 -0.73
CA TRP A 62 -3.00 -5.14 -1.10
C TRP A 62 -3.04 -3.96 -0.13
N ALA A 63 -1.93 -3.21 -0.06
CA ALA A 63 -1.81 -2.00 0.74
C ALA A 63 -1.09 -0.92 -0.07
N VAL A 64 -1.69 0.26 -0.24
CA VAL A 64 -1.13 1.34 -1.07
C VAL A 64 -1.46 2.71 -0.49
N ILE A 65 -0.70 3.74 -0.89
CA ILE A 65 -1.10 5.13 -0.64
C ILE A 65 -1.96 5.62 -1.82
N VAL A 66 -3.19 6.01 -1.54
CA VAL A 66 -4.12 6.59 -2.53
C VAL A 66 -4.13 8.12 -2.41
N GLY A 67 -4.12 8.80 -3.55
CA GLY A 67 -4.09 10.26 -3.59
C GLY A 67 -2.75 10.83 -3.14
N GLY A 68 -2.77 12.07 -2.65
CA GLY A 68 -1.57 12.75 -2.20
C GLY A 68 -0.82 13.46 -3.31
N LYS A 69 -1.16 14.74 -3.46
CA LYS A 69 -0.14 15.76 -3.75
C LYS A 69 -0.15 16.66 -2.52
N ASP A 70 1.02 16.98 -1.98
CA ASP A 70 1.07 18.04 -0.98
C ASP A 70 0.54 19.33 -1.62
N PRO A 71 -0.27 20.11 -0.89
CA PRO A 71 -0.68 21.41 -1.40
C PRO A 71 0.58 22.23 -1.66
N ASP A 72 0.58 22.99 -2.76
CA ASP A 72 1.76 23.78 -3.15
C ASP A 72 2.13 24.79 -2.04
N GLU A 73 1.13 25.22 -1.27
CA GLU A 73 1.29 25.96 -0.02
C GLU A 73 0.67 25.16 1.15
N PRO A 74 1.44 24.84 2.20
CA PRO A 74 0.91 24.13 3.36
C PRO A 74 -0.14 24.99 4.09
N PRO A 75 -1.22 24.40 4.60
CA PRO A 75 -2.24 25.13 5.34
C PRO A 75 -1.64 25.79 6.60
N PRO A 76 -2.16 26.96 7.00
CA PRO A 76 -1.77 27.60 8.25
C PRO A 76 -1.95 26.70 9.47
N ALA A 77 -1.04 26.81 10.44
CA ALA A 77 -1.06 25.97 11.64
C ALA A 77 -2.33 26.18 12.49
N ASP A 78 -2.88 27.39 12.50
CA ASP A 78 -4.13 27.72 13.18
C ASP A 78 -5.34 27.10 12.48
N GLU A 79 -5.34 27.01 11.15
CA GLU A 79 -6.36 26.27 10.39
C GLU A 79 -6.31 24.77 10.72
N LEU A 80 -5.13 24.16 10.69
CA LEU A 80 -4.95 22.76 11.08
C LEU A 80 -5.40 22.50 12.53
N ALA A 81 -5.05 23.41 13.45
CA ALA A 81 -5.41 23.30 14.86
C ALA A 81 -6.94 23.36 15.10
N GLN A 82 -7.71 24.07 14.27
CA GLN A 82 -9.19 24.08 14.36
C GLN A 82 -9.79 22.69 14.17
N HIS A 83 -9.09 21.80 13.45
CA HIS A 83 -9.47 20.42 13.20
C HIS A 83 -8.75 19.42 14.11
N GLY A 84 -7.94 19.88 15.07
CA GLY A 84 -7.14 19.02 15.96
C GLY A 84 -5.87 18.44 15.32
N LEU A 85 -5.50 18.90 14.13
CA LEU A 85 -4.39 18.37 13.33
C LEU A 85 -3.04 18.99 13.77
N VAL A 86 -2.64 18.71 15.02
CA VAL A 86 -1.46 19.34 15.65
C VAL A 86 -0.22 18.47 15.66
N ALA A 87 -0.37 17.16 15.53
CA ALA A 87 0.72 16.19 15.50
C ALA A 87 0.36 15.01 14.59
N GLU A 88 1.26 14.66 13.67
CA GLU A 88 1.08 13.48 12.82
C GLU A 88 1.28 12.21 13.66
N ALA A 89 0.24 11.37 13.76
CA ALA A 89 0.36 10.05 14.38
C ALA A 89 1.20 9.09 13.53
N PHE A 90 1.21 9.31 12.20
CA PHE A 90 1.94 8.49 11.23
C PHE A 90 2.76 9.36 10.27
N PRO A 91 3.93 9.86 10.70
CA PRO A 91 4.80 10.65 9.83
C PRO A 91 5.45 9.84 8.70
N ALA A 92 5.53 8.51 8.86
CA ALA A 92 6.06 7.58 7.87
C ALA A 92 4.95 6.69 7.28
N ILE A 93 5.07 6.37 5.99
CA ILE A 93 4.03 5.62 5.27
C ILE A 93 3.92 4.15 5.71
N VAL A 94 5.04 3.51 6.07
CA VAL A 94 5.08 2.07 6.38
C VAL A 94 4.31 1.74 7.67
N PRO A 95 4.53 2.43 8.81
CA PRO A 95 3.70 2.24 10.00
C PRO A 95 2.21 2.54 9.75
N ARG A 96 1.90 3.52 8.88
CA ARG A 96 0.53 3.87 8.52
C ARG A 96 -0.17 2.75 7.77
N LEU A 97 0.48 2.18 6.76
CA LEU A 97 0.00 1.03 6.00
C LEU A 97 -0.16 -0.20 6.91
N ALA A 98 0.81 -0.46 7.77
CA ALA A 98 0.72 -1.55 8.75
C ALA A 98 -0.48 -1.38 9.70
N ALA A 99 -0.73 -0.16 10.19
CA ALA A 99 -1.90 0.14 11.00
C ALA A 99 -3.22 -0.08 10.25
N ALA A 100 -3.25 0.18 8.94
CA ALA A 100 -4.43 -0.05 8.10
C ALA A 100 -4.69 -1.56 7.91
N VAL A 101 -3.64 -2.37 7.71
CA VAL A 101 -3.77 -3.83 7.66
C VAL A 101 -4.29 -4.38 9.00
N ARG A 102 -3.73 -3.94 10.13
CA ARG A 102 -4.21 -4.37 11.47
C ARG A 102 -5.67 -3.95 11.73
N ALA A 103 -6.06 -2.78 11.24
CA ALA A 103 -7.44 -2.32 11.35
C ALA A 103 -8.40 -3.15 10.47
N LEU A 104 -7.96 -3.59 9.28
CA LEU A 104 -8.73 -4.51 8.45
C LEU A 104 -8.93 -5.85 9.17
N GLU A 105 -7.86 -6.44 9.69
CA GLU A 105 -7.90 -7.67 10.49
C GLU A 105 -8.87 -7.56 11.68
N SER A 106 -8.81 -6.44 12.41
CA SER A 106 -9.70 -6.18 13.54
C SER A 106 -11.16 -6.04 13.13
N HIS A 107 -11.44 -5.47 11.94
CA HIS A 107 -12.80 -5.28 11.45
C HIS A 107 -13.41 -6.60 10.96
N THR A 108 -12.62 -7.43 10.28
CA THR A 108 -13.09 -8.69 9.70
C THR A 108 -12.99 -9.88 10.66
N GLY A 109 -12.23 -9.75 11.76
CA GLY A 109 -11.94 -10.86 12.67
C GLY A 109 -11.03 -11.92 12.04
N THR A 110 -10.17 -11.52 11.10
CA THR A 110 -9.27 -12.41 10.35
C THR A 110 -7.81 -12.01 10.52
N THR A 111 -6.89 -12.86 10.06
CA THR A 111 -5.45 -12.55 10.00
C THR A 111 -4.99 -12.59 8.55
N VAL A 112 -4.28 -11.56 8.11
CA VAL A 112 -3.68 -11.48 6.79
C VAL A 112 -2.36 -12.25 6.79
N GLY A 113 -2.23 -13.22 5.90
CA GLY A 113 -1.04 -14.08 5.80
C GLY A 113 0.05 -13.53 4.87
N ALA A 114 -0.34 -12.76 3.85
CA ALA A 114 0.61 -12.09 2.97
C ALA A 114 0.01 -10.82 2.36
N LEU A 115 0.88 -9.87 1.98
CA LEU A 115 0.52 -8.73 1.15
C LEU A 115 0.85 -8.99 -0.31
N VAL A 116 0.12 -8.36 -1.21
CA VAL A 116 0.45 -8.29 -2.64
C VAL A 116 0.53 -6.83 -3.05
N SER A 117 1.47 -6.49 -3.94
CA SER A 117 1.50 -5.11 -4.45
C SER A 117 0.25 -4.85 -5.29
N LEU A 118 -0.40 -3.71 -5.10
CA LEU A 118 -1.52 -3.33 -5.95
C LEU A 118 -1.06 -3.12 -7.41
N GLU A 119 0.10 -2.50 -7.58
CA GLU A 119 0.66 -2.12 -8.87
C GLU A 119 2.18 -2.33 -8.88
N LEU A 120 2.77 -2.43 -10.07
CA LEU A 120 4.23 -2.38 -10.21
C LEU A 120 4.70 -0.94 -10.21
N SER A 121 5.36 -0.53 -9.13
CA SER A 121 6.08 0.73 -9.07
C SER A 121 7.10 0.76 -7.94
N SER A 122 8.17 1.55 -8.11
CA SER A 122 9.24 1.61 -7.11
C SER A 122 8.69 1.99 -5.73
N ALA A 123 7.81 3.00 -5.65
CA ALA A 123 7.29 3.46 -4.37
C ALA A 123 6.24 2.49 -3.78
N ALA A 124 5.24 2.05 -4.55
CA ALA A 124 4.15 1.24 -4.00
C ALA A 124 4.59 -0.19 -3.66
N THR A 125 5.38 -0.82 -4.54
CA THR A 125 5.89 -2.18 -4.29
C THR A 125 6.86 -2.18 -3.11
N ALA A 126 7.79 -1.22 -3.03
CA ALA A 126 8.70 -1.12 -1.89
C ALA A 126 7.95 -0.84 -0.58
N ALA A 127 6.94 0.02 -0.59
CA ALA A 127 6.10 0.27 0.59
C ALA A 127 5.35 -0.99 1.03
N THR A 128 4.87 -1.80 0.07
CA THR A 128 4.22 -3.09 0.37
C THR A 128 5.20 -4.06 1.02
N ILE A 129 6.41 -4.20 0.46
CA ILE A 129 7.48 -5.06 1.01
C ILE A 129 7.85 -4.61 2.43
N ALA A 130 8.14 -3.34 2.63
CA ALA A 130 8.51 -2.79 3.93
C ALA A 130 7.37 -2.94 4.96
N THR A 131 6.11 -2.80 4.53
CA THR A 131 4.93 -3.02 5.37
C THR A 131 4.79 -4.49 5.78
N ALA A 132 4.90 -5.42 4.84
CA ALA A 132 4.86 -6.85 5.11
C ALA A 132 5.97 -7.24 6.09
N ARG A 133 7.19 -6.70 5.88
CA ARG A 133 8.34 -6.90 6.77
C ARG A 133 8.08 -6.41 8.20
N LEU A 134 7.49 -5.22 8.36
CA LEU A 134 7.11 -4.68 9.67
C LEU A 134 6.03 -5.53 10.36
N LEU A 135 5.10 -6.08 9.58
CA LEU A 135 4.01 -6.93 10.09
C LEU A 135 4.45 -8.37 10.39
N GLY A 136 5.61 -8.80 9.91
CA GLY A 136 6.11 -10.16 10.05
C GLY A 136 5.37 -11.18 9.15
N ILE A 137 4.86 -10.73 8.00
CA ILE A 137 4.11 -11.56 7.05
C ILE A 137 4.79 -11.57 5.66
N GLY A 138 4.37 -12.48 4.79
CA GLY A 138 4.92 -12.60 3.44
C GLY A 138 4.51 -11.43 2.53
N VAL A 139 5.26 -11.25 1.45
CA VAL A 139 4.89 -10.40 0.30
C VAL A 139 4.94 -11.25 -0.96
N LEU A 140 3.86 -11.31 -1.72
CA LEU A 140 3.77 -12.15 -2.91
C LEU A 140 4.69 -11.64 -4.03
N ASP A 141 5.30 -12.58 -4.75
CA ASP A 141 6.02 -12.31 -6.00
C ASP A 141 5.02 -12.05 -7.14
N GLY A 142 4.44 -10.87 -7.13
CA GLY A 142 3.45 -10.47 -8.12
C GLY A 142 2.71 -9.21 -7.70
N ASP A 143 1.86 -8.76 -8.62
CA ASP A 143 0.98 -7.61 -8.40
C ASP A 143 -0.39 -7.82 -9.04
N VAL A 144 -1.32 -6.94 -8.66
CA VAL A 144 -2.71 -7.03 -9.09
C VAL A 144 -2.92 -6.55 -10.54
N VAL A 145 -1.99 -5.82 -11.15
CA VAL A 145 -2.20 -5.13 -12.44
C VAL A 145 -1.18 -5.52 -13.52
N GLY A 146 0.12 -5.44 -13.22
CA GLY A 146 1.25 -5.53 -14.14
C GLY A 146 1.86 -4.18 -14.54
N ARG A 147 1.36 -3.06 -14.00
CA ARG A 147 1.84 -1.68 -14.23
C ARG A 147 1.25 -0.72 -13.18
N ALA A 148 1.69 0.54 -13.17
CA ALA A 148 1.05 1.58 -12.38
C ALA A 148 -0.34 1.97 -12.94
N ILE A 149 -1.26 2.37 -12.06
CA ILE A 149 -2.62 2.79 -12.39
C ILE A 149 -2.97 4.16 -11.77
N PRO A 150 -3.73 5.00 -12.48
CA PRO A 150 -4.16 6.29 -11.93
C PRO A 150 -5.29 6.17 -10.90
N GLU A 151 -6.11 5.10 -10.97
CA GLU A 151 -7.33 4.92 -10.18
C GLU A 151 -7.57 3.43 -9.86
N LEU A 152 -8.11 3.11 -8.67
CA LEU A 152 -8.34 1.73 -8.21
C LEU A 152 -9.19 0.81 -9.13
N PRO A 153 -10.21 1.27 -9.89
CA PRO A 153 -11.00 0.37 -10.74
C PRO A 153 -10.21 -0.22 -11.92
N LEU A 154 -8.96 0.20 -12.16
CA LEU A 154 -8.14 -0.30 -13.25
C LEU A 154 -7.34 -1.57 -12.88
N THR A 155 -7.86 -2.36 -11.95
CA THR A 155 -7.24 -3.59 -11.43
C THR A 155 -7.81 -4.84 -12.11
N LYS A 156 -7.03 -5.94 -12.15
CA LYS A 156 -7.56 -7.24 -12.60
C LYS A 156 -8.71 -7.71 -11.71
N LEU A 157 -8.68 -7.38 -10.42
CA LEU A 157 -9.74 -7.72 -9.47
C LEU A 157 -11.08 -7.09 -9.84
N GLU A 158 -11.09 -5.84 -10.30
CA GLU A 158 -12.31 -5.20 -10.81
C GLU A 158 -12.84 -5.93 -12.06
N LEU A 159 -11.96 -6.31 -12.99
CA LEU A 159 -12.34 -7.10 -14.18
C LEU A 159 -12.93 -8.47 -13.82
N LEU A 160 -12.47 -9.07 -12.73
CA LEU A 160 -12.96 -10.33 -12.19
C LEU A 160 -14.20 -10.17 -11.28
N GLY A 161 -14.72 -8.95 -11.12
CA GLY A 161 -15.88 -8.67 -10.28
C GLY A 161 -15.63 -8.84 -8.77
N ARG A 162 -14.36 -8.84 -8.35
CA ARG A 162 -13.97 -8.95 -6.93
C ARG A 162 -14.15 -7.60 -6.25
N ARG A 163 -14.96 -7.58 -5.19
CA ARG A 163 -15.26 -6.36 -4.43
C ARG A 163 -14.04 -5.90 -3.64
N ALA A 164 -13.76 -4.60 -3.69
CA ALA A 164 -12.70 -3.99 -2.89
C ALA A 164 -13.02 -4.01 -1.38
N THR A 165 -14.30 -3.93 -1.02
CA THR A 165 -14.76 -3.78 0.36
C THR A 165 -14.74 -5.08 1.16
N PRO A 166 -14.45 -5.04 2.48
CA PRO A 166 -14.19 -3.84 3.27
C PRO A 166 -12.84 -3.19 2.92
N VAL A 167 -12.82 -1.86 2.88
CA VAL A 167 -11.58 -1.08 2.67
C VAL A 167 -11.29 -0.26 3.91
N VAL A 168 -10.05 -0.30 4.37
CA VAL A 168 -9.57 0.53 5.46
C VAL A 168 -8.74 1.67 4.90
N MET A 169 -8.99 2.88 5.42
CA MET A 169 -8.28 4.10 5.05
C MET A 169 -7.75 4.79 6.31
N ILE A 170 -6.46 5.07 6.36
CA ILE A 170 -5.81 5.78 7.47
C ILE A 170 -4.94 6.92 6.94
N ASP A 171 -5.19 8.13 7.43
CA ASP A 171 -4.39 9.30 7.09
C ASP A 171 -3.18 9.49 8.02
N ARG A 172 -2.41 10.57 7.81
CA ARG A 172 -1.20 10.84 8.60
C ARG A 172 -1.48 11.28 10.04
N TRP A 173 -2.68 11.79 10.30
CA TRP A 173 -3.12 12.26 11.61
C TRP A 173 -3.62 11.10 12.48
N GLY A 174 -3.97 9.98 11.84
CA GLY A 174 -4.45 8.77 12.48
C GLY A 174 -5.96 8.59 12.36
N ASP A 175 -6.64 9.44 11.60
CA ASP A 175 -8.05 9.28 11.30
C ASP A 175 -8.24 7.97 10.53
N ARG A 176 -9.16 7.14 11.02
CA ARG A 176 -9.37 5.77 10.54
C ARG A 176 -10.80 5.61 10.07
N LEU A 177 -10.95 5.23 8.80
CA LEU A 177 -12.22 4.95 8.19
C LEU A 177 -12.26 3.50 7.71
N VAL A 178 -13.39 2.85 7.93
CA VAL A 178 -13.70 1.54 7.35
C VAL A 178 -14.89 1.72 6.42
N VAL A 179 -14.65 1.49 5.13
CA VAL A 179 -15.71 1.43 4.12
C VAL A 179 -16.16 -0.02 4.03
N ASP A 180 -17.15 -0.36 4.86
CA ASP A 180 -17.69 -1.73 4.93
C ASP A 180 -18.40 -2.14 3.64
N ALA A 181 -19.09 -1.19 3.00
CA ALA A 181 -19.72 -1.37 1.71
C ALA A 181 -19.65 -0.09 0.88
N ALA A 182 -19.54 -0.26 -0.44
CA ALA A 182 -19.62 0.80 -1.42
C ALA A 182 -20.33 0.28 -2.67
N VAL A 183 -20.92 1.20 -3.44
CA VAL A 183 -21.61 0.85 -4.71
C VAL A 183 -20.66 0.31 -5.79
N GLY A 184 -19.34 0.45 -5.61
CA GLY A 184 -18.31 -0.10 -6.48
C GLY A 184 -16.92 0.48 -6.17
N THR A 185 -15.88 -0.11 -6.75
CA THR A 185 -14.48 0.34 -6.59
C THR A 185 -14.23 1.79 -7.03
N PRO A 186 -14.87 2.33 -8.10
CA PRO A 186 -14.76 3.76 -8.43
C PRO A 186 -15.22 4.68 -7.29
N MET A 187 -16.25 4.28 -6.53
CA MET A 187 -16.72 5.06 -5.38
C MET A 187 -15.74 4.98 -4.21
N VAL A 188 -15.14 3.81 -3.96
CA VAL A 188 -14.08 3.64 -2.96
C VAL A 188 -12.91 4.57 -3.26
N ASP A 189 -12.42 4.58 -4.51
CA ASP A 189 -11.34 5.46 -4.97
C ASP A 189 -11.69 6.94 -4.74
N ARG A 190 -12.91 7.34 -5.14
CA ARG A 190 -13.41 8.70 -4.93
C ARG A 190 -13.44 9.09 -3.45
N ILE A 191 -13.95 8.22 -2.57
CA ILE A 191 -13.99 8.46 -1.12
C ILE A 191 -12.58 8.63 -0.57
N GLY A 192 -11.66 7.73 -0.90
CA GLY A 192 -10.27 7.80 -0.43
C GLY A 192 -9.58 9.11 -0.80
N ARG A 193 -9.80 9.59 -2.04
CA ARG A 193 -9.27 10.91 -2.48
C ARG A 193 -9.87 12.08 -1.72
N MET A 194 -11.16 12.01 -1.34
CA MET A 194 -11.78 13.06 -0.54
C MET A 194 -11.23 13.10 0.87
N ILE A 195 -10.96 11.94 1.48
CA ILE A 195 -10.33 11.89 2.80
C ILE A 195 -8.88 12.41 2.72
N SER A 196 -8.13 12.05 1.69
CA SER A 196 -6.78 12.59 1.48
C SER A 196 -6.78 14.13 1.40
N ARG A 197 -7.81 14.74 0.80
CA ARG A 197 -7.98 16.20 0.76
C ARG A 197 -8.31 16.76 2.15
N ALA A 198 -9.22 16.12 2.89
CA ALA A 198 -9.57 16.53 4.24
C ALA A 198 -8.37 16.47 5.20
N ALA A 199 -7.44 15.54 4.99
CA ALA A 199 -6.21 15.40 5.77
C ALA A 199 -5.08 16.38 5.37
N TYR A 200 -5.36 17.31 4.43
CA TYR A 200 -4.40 18.29 3.91
C TYR A 200 -3.14 17.68 3.26
N GLY A 201 -3.25 16.56 2.54
CA GLY A 201 -2.17 16.04 1.67
C GLY A 201 -1.56 14.69 2.07
N ARG A 202 -0.40 14.36 1.49
CA ARG A 202 0.42 13.12 1.66
C ARG A 202 -0.24 11.76 1.38
N GLY A 203 -1.43 11.77 0.80
CA GLY A 203 -2.16 10.55 0.45
C GLY A 203 -2.64 9.79 1.68
N ILE A 204 -3.47 8.78 1.44
CA ILE A 204 -4.09 7.98 2.50
C ILE A 204 -3.70 6.51 2.35
N ALA A 205 -3.25 5.89 3.45
CA ALA A 205 -3.00 4.47 3.46
C ALA A 205 -4.31 3.74 3.26
N THR A 206 -4.41 2.94 2.21
CA THR A 206 -5.61 2.23 1.79
C THR A 206 -5.30 0.76 1.67
N VAL A 207 -6.11 -0.09 2.31
CA VAL A 207 -5.98 -1.55 2.29
C VAL A 207 -7.34 -2.13 1.92
N GLY A 208 -7.37 -3.01 0.93
CA GLY A 208 -8.61 -3.57 0.39
C GLY A 208 -8.42 -4.90 -0.32
N HIS A 209 -9.52 -5.43 -0.84
CA HIS A 209 -9.61 -6.75 -1.48
C HIS A 209 -9.01 -7.87 -0.62
N LEU A 210 -9.52 -8.01 0.61
CA LEU A 210 -9.24 -9.19 1.42
C LEU A 210 -9.85 -10.42 0.76
N MET A 211 -9.01 -11.35 0.33
CA MET A 211 -9.45 -12.56 -0.38
C MET A 211 -8.59 -13.75 -0.01
N ARG A 212 -9.10 -14.97 -0.24
CA ARG A 212 -8.28 -16.18 -0.17
C ARG A 212 -7.44 -16.28 -1.44
N LEU A 213 -6.22 -16.79 -1.31
CA LEU A 213 -5.28 -16.88 -2.42
C LEU A 213 -5.80 -17.72 -3.60
N GLY A 214 -6.58 -18.77 -3.34
CA GLY A 214 -7.15 -19.65 -4.36
C GLY A 214 -8.42 -19.13 -5.05
N GLU A 215 -8.92 -17.93 -4.70
CA GLU A 215 -10.09 -17.29 -5.33
C GLU A 215 -9.74 -16.45 -6.56
#